data_AF-Q56714-F1
#
_entry.id   AF-Q56714-F1
#
_cell.length_a   1.000
_cell.length_b   1.000
_cell.length_c   1.000
_cell.angle_alpha   90.00
_cell.angle_beta   90.00
_cell.angle_gamma   90.00
#
_symmetry.space_group_name_H-M   'P 1'
#
loop_
_entity.id
_entity.type
_entity.pdbx_description
1 polymer ?
#
loop_
_entity_poly.entity_id
_entity_poly.type
_entity_poly.pdbx_seq_one_letter_code
_entity_poly.pdbx_strand_id
1 'polypeptide(L)'
;RCYQRKDIHITDFYFLNTSGTGGGIENLSVGNQKLSLAIIQDGEDQNGAGYIADARLANIGLWEDASLEVALGINFSTESKNGKYDGDDGLLASGIIHQNMSNGFNQTVVQVGTAGYGIQMANFWGAGAYYDRSGDQNDASGYRVINWGVMNLGENWEMGHQLAYLAGSDLGTTKYDSSQYSIVARPMYKWNDTMRTIFEAGYNAGEVDDVDFGGAKFTVAQAWAMGDSFWARPEIRVYGSYLMDLENDSFGEVKNDTGVVTAAGTDNDFVVGIH
;
A
#
# COMPACT_ATOMS: atom_id res chain seq x y z
N ARG A 1 -16.79 7.92 -5.02
CA ARG A 1 -15.75 8.98 -5.18
C ARG A 1 -14.41 8.40 -4.77
N CYS A 2 -13.34 8.65 -5.53
CA CYS A 2 -11.97 8.41 -5.04
C CYS A 2 -11.65 9.49 -3.98
N TYR A 3 -11.84 9.17 -2.71
CA TYR A 3 -11.79 10.16 -1.62
C TYR A 3 -10.38 10.21 -1.04
N GLN A 4 -9.62 11.26 -1.42
CA GLN A 4 -8.32 11.61 -0.85
C GLN A 4 -7.37 10.42 -0.64
N ARG A 5 -7.32 9.51 -1.63
CA ARG A 5 -6.49 8.32 -1.56
C ARG A 5 -5.00 8.69 -1.45
N LYS A 6 -4.25 7.86 -0.76
CA LYS A 6 -2.79 7.99 -0.67
C LYS A 6 -2.14 6.68 -1.11
N ASP A 7 -1.18 6.79 -2.00
CA ASP A 7 -0.51 5.66 -2.63
C ASP A 7 1.00 5.86 -2.78
N ILE A 8 1.67 4.74 -3.04
CA ILE A 8 3.08 4.67 -3.38
C ILE A 8 3.18 4.20 -4.83
N HIS A 9 3.45 5.15 -5.72
CA HIS A 9 3.40 4.94 -7.16
C HIS A 9 4.30 3.80 -7.69
N ILE A 10 5.43 3.53 -7.03
CA ILE A 10 6.38 2.51 -7.52
C ILE A 10 5.92 1.08 -7.26
N THR A 11 5.15 0.86 -6.20
CA THR A 11 4.63 -0.45 -5.76
C THR A 11 3.13 -0.60 -5.99
N ASP A 12 2.45 0.43 -6.51
CA ASP A 12 1.00 0.47 -6.70
C ASP A 12 0.23 0.16 -5.40
N PHE A 13 0.79 0.60 -4.26
CA PHE A 13 0.21 0.36 -2.95
C PHE A 13 -0.51 1.58 -2.41
N TYR A 14 -1.83 1.48 -2.29
CA TYR A 14 -2.64 2.43 -1.55
C TYR A 14 -2.55 2.11 -0.06
N PHE A 15 -2.01 3.02 0.75
CA PHE A 15 -1.91 2.82 2.21
C PHE A 15 -3.05 3.49 2.97
N LEU A 16 -3.78 4.41 2.33
CA LEU A 16 -4.99 5.01 2.88
C LEU A 16 -6.02 5.21 1.76
N ASN A 17 -7.04 4.35 1.73
CA ASN A 17 -8.07 4.40 0.72
C ASN A 17 -9.46 4.11 1.32
N THR A 18 -10.17 5.17 1.70
CA THR A 18 -11.58 5.11 2.16
C THR A 18 -12.54 5.45 1.02
N SER A 19 -12.22 5.09 -0.22
CA SER A 19 -13.06 5.44 -1.37
C SER A 19 -14.34 4.62 -1.42
N GLY A 20 -15.46 5.28 -1.71
CA GLY A 20 -16.75 4.61 -1.82
C GLY A 20 -17.86 5.58 -2.20
N THR A 21 -19.10 5.17 -1.94
CA THR A 21 -20.28 6.02 -2.08
C THR A 21 -20.57 6.67 -0.74
N GLY A 22 -20.70 7.99 -0.69
CA GLY A 22 -20.83 8.68 0.59
C GLY A 22 -21.04 10.17 0.45
N GLY A 23 -20.97 10.85 1.58
CA GLY A 23 -21.09 12.30 1.68
C GLY A 23 -20.14 12.85 2.72
N GLY A 24 -19.76 14.12 2.58
CA GLY A 24 -18.82 14.75 3.48
C GLY A 24 -18.55 16.20 3.14
N ILE A 25 -17.73 16.83 3.96
CA ILE A 25 -17.17 18.17 3.77
C ILE A 25 -15.65 18.05 3.79
N GLU A 26 -14.99 18.75 2.86
CA GLU A 26 -13.53 18.68 2.72
C GLU A 26 -12.92 20.07 2.81
N ASN A 27 -11.67 20.11 3.29
CA ASN A 27 -10.83 21.30 3.29
C ASN A 27 -11.44 22.51 4.04
N LEU A 28 -12.24 22.25 5.08
CA LEU A 28 -12.69 23.29 5.98
C LEU A 28 -11.45 23.90 6.66
N SER A 29 -11.25 25.20 6.46
CA SER A 29 -10.13 25.90 7.07
C SER A 29 -10.34 26.04 8.58
N VAL A 30 -9.39 25.52 9.36
CA VAL A 30 -9.33 25.72 10.81
C VAL A 30 -7.97 26.35 11.12
N GLY A 31 -7.93 27.68 11.12
CA GLY A 31 -6.66 28.41 11.08
C GLY A 31 -5.87 28.08 9.81
N ASN A 32 -4.62 27.61 9.97
CA ASN A 32 -3.75 27.19 8.86
C ASN A 32 -3.94 25.72 8.45
N GLN A 33 -4.75 24.97 9.19
CA GLN A 33 -4.97 23.54 8.98
C GLN A 33 -6.21 23.31 8.11
N LYS A 34 -6.35 22.09 7.60
CA LYS A 34 -7.48 21.66 6.77
C LYS A 34 -8.17 20.47 7.40
N LEU A 35 -9.42 20.65 7.79
CA LEU A 35 -10.28 19.60 8.31
C LEU A 35 -11.15 19.03 7.19
N SER A 36 -11.22 17.70 7.08
CA SER A 36 -12.16 16.98 6.22
C SER A 36 -12.89 15.92 7.04
N LEU A 37 -14.20 15.80 6.82
CA LEU A 37 -15.08 14.83 7.48
C LEU A 37 -15.96 14.15 6.43
N ALA A 38 -16.03 12.83 6.43
CA ALA A 38 -16.86 12.07 5.50
C ALA A 38 -17.49 10.84 6.16
N ILE A 39 -18.68 10.46 5.70
CA ILE A 39 -19.28 9.15 5.92
C ILE A 39 -19.37 8.45 4.57
N ILE A 40 -18.81 7.24 4.51
CA ILE A 40 -18.64 6.50 3.26
C ILE A 40 -19.16 5.08 3.47
N GLN A 41 -20.03 4.60 2.59
CA GLN A 41 -20.48 3.22 2.57
C GLN A 41 -19.34 2.31 2.12
N ASP A 42 -19.16 1.21 2.85
CA ASP A 42 -18.11 0.22 2.65
C ASP A 42 -18.75 -1.18 2.57
N GLY A 43 -19.53 -1.38 1.50
CA GLY A 43 -20.21 -2.64 1.19
C GLY A 43 -21.58 -2.79 1.86
N GLU A 44 -22.38 -3.67 1.27
CA GLU A 44 -23.67 -4.12 1.77
C GLU A 44 -23.86 -5.58 1.33
N ASP A 45 -24.39 -6.40 2.23
CA ASP A 45 -24.72 -7.80 1.97
C ASP A 45 -26.01 -8.19 2.71
N GLN A 46 -26.28 -9.50 2.78
CA GLN A 46 -27.46 -10.04 3.47
C GLN A 46 -27.48 -9.75 4.98
N ASN A 47 -26.32 -9.47 5.58
CA ASN A 47 -26.18 -9.20 7.01
C ASN A 47 -26.45 -7.73 7.34
N GLY A 48 -26.21 -6.80 6.40
CA GLY A 48 -26.37 -5.37 6.64
C GLY A 48 -25.56 -4.51 5.69
N ALA A 49 -25.23 -3.30 6.14
CA ALA A 49 -24.36 -2.37 5.44
C ALA A 49 -23.19 -1.91 6.33
N GLY A 50 -22.01 -1.83 5.73
CA GLY A 50 -20.80 -1.28 6.34
C GLY A 50 -20.62 0.20 6.03
N TYR A 51 -20.03 0.95 6.95
CA TYR A 51 -19.74 2.37 6.81
C TYR A 51 -18.38 2.72 7.41
N ILE A 52 -17.77 3.77 6.89
CA ILE A 52 -16.56 4.38 7.41
C ILE A 52 -16.88 5.84 7.76
N ALA A 53 -16.70 6.19 9.03
CA ALA A 53 -16.58 7.58 9.45
C ALA A 53 -15.10 8.01 9.35
N ASP A 54 -14.79 8.86 8.38
CA ASP A 54 -13.45 9.35 8.08
C ASP A 54 -13.31 10.81 8.54
N ALA A 55 -12.28 11.09 9.34
CA ALA A 55 -11.93 12.43 9.80
C ALA A 55 -10.44 12.67 9.59
N ARG A 56 -10.09 13.80 8.96
CA ARG A 56 -8.70 14.15 8.65
C ARG A 56 -8.39 15.58 9.00
N LEU A 57 -7.24 15.79 9.61
CA LEU A 57 -6.67 17.10 9.86
C LEU A 57 -5.28 17.18 9.23
N ALA A 58 -5.16 18.00 8.19
CA ALA A 58 -3.92 18.17 7.42
C ALA A 58 -3.28 19.54 7.67
N ASN A 59 -2.03 19.67 7.19
CA ASN A 59 -1.21 20.89 7.27
C ASN A 59 -0.88 21.33 8.71
N ILE A 60 -0.69 20.38 9.62
CA ILE A 60 -0.18 20.68 10.97
C ILE A 60 1.33 20.90 10.84
N GLY A 61 1.80 22.13 10.96
CA GLY A 61 3.24 22.42 10.88
C GLY A 61 4.03 21.74 11.98
N LEU A 62 5.14 21.07 11.63
CA LEU A 62 6.03 20.42 12.60
C LEU A 62 7.36 21.19 12.75
N TRP A 63 8.08 21.35 11.64
CA TRP A 63 9.31 22.12 11.51
C TRP A 63 9.44 22.65 10.08
N GLU A 64 10.60 23.19 9.70
CA GLU A 64 10.82 23.74 8.35
C GLU A 64 10.55 22.69 7.27
N ASP A 65 9.73 23.06 6.29
CA ASP A 65 9.32 22.22 5.15
C ASP A 65 8.63 20.90 5.53
N ALA A 66 8.19 20.75 6.79
CA ALA A 66 7.53 19.56 7.28
C ALA A 66 6.14 19.83 7.83
N SER A 67 5.19 18.97 7.45
CA SER A 67 3.83 19.01 7.97
C SER A 67 3.32 17.61 8.32
N LEU A 68 2.42 17.55 9.28
CA LEU A 68 1.70 16.35 9.70
C LEU A 68 0.27 16.40 9.14
N GLU A 69 -0.18 15.26 8.68
CA GLU A 69 -1.58 14.92 8.43
C GLU A 69 -1.97 13.77 9.36
N VAL A 70 -3.04 13.95 10.12
CA VAL A 70 -3.65 12.92 10.95
C VAL A 70 -4.96 12.50 10.31
N ALA A 71 -5.17 11.20 10.13
CA ALA A 71 -6.41 10.63 9.64
C ALA A 71 -6.92 9.54 10.59
N LEU A 72 -8.21 9.60 10.91
CA LEU A 72 -8.93 8.60 11.68
C LEU A 72 -10.05 8.04 10.81
N GLY A 73 -10.16 6.72 10.74
CA GLY A 73 -11.25 5.99 10.12
C GLY A 73 -11.88 5.05 11.12
N ILE A 74 -13.17 5.23 11.41
CA ILE A 74 -13.94 4.27 12.21
C ILE A 74 -14.81 3.49 11.26
N ASN A 75 -14.56 2.20 11.14
CA ASN A 75 -15.42 1.30 10.42
C ASN A 75 -16.49 0.77 11.38
N PHE A 76 -17.75 0.87 10.99
CA PHE A 76 -18.88 0.35 11.74
C PHE A 76 -19.94 -0.20 10.79
N SER A 77 -20.87 -0.98 11.32
CA SER A 77 -21.92 -1.60 10.51
C SER A 77 -23.33 -1.36 11.06
N THR A 78 -24.31 -1.46 10.18
CA THR A 78 -25.74 -1.51 10.54
C THR A 78 -26.30 -2.84 10.09
N GLU A 79 -26.91 -3.57 11.02
CA GLU A 79 -27.50 -4.88 10.78
C GLU A 79 -28.85 -4.80 10.05
N SER A 80 -29.08 -5.75 9.15
CA SER A 80 -30.38 -6.01 8.55
C SER A 80 -31.31 -6.69 9.56
N LYS A 81 -32.64 -6.63 9.33
CA LYS A 81 -33.64 -7.19 10.26
C LYS A 81 -33.42 -8.66 10.68
N ASN A 82 -32.86 -9.47 9.79
CA ASN A 82 -32.61 -10.90 9.99
C ASN A 82 -31.12 -11.27 9.81
N GLY A 83 -30.24 -10.28 9.72
CA GLY A 83 -28.83 -10.46 9.42
C GLY A 83 -27.98 -9.86 10.52
N LYS A 84 -26.82 -10.43 10.77
CA LYS A 84 -25.89 -9.94 11.79
C LYS A 84 -24.47 -9.98 11.25
N TYR A 85 -23.70 -8.94 11.51
CA TYR A 85 -22.25 -8.99 11.34
C TYR A 85 -21.62 -9.58 12.61
N ASP A 86 -20.75 -10.57 12.41
CA ASP A 86 -19.93 -11.11 13.48
C ASP A 86 -18.67 -10.25 13.70
N GLY A 87 -18.25 -9.49 12.67
CA GLY A 87 -17.17 -8.52 12.73
C GLY A 87 -17.47 -7.34 13.65
N ASP A 88 -16.55 -7.07 14.58
CA ASP A 88 -16.57 -5.88 15.42
C ASP A 88 -16.28 -4.60 14.63
N ASP A 89 -16.59 -3.45 15.21
CA ASP A 89 -16.21 -2.14 14.68
C ASP A 89 -14.68 -1.93 14.82
N GLY A 90 -14.07 -1.23 13.87
CA GLY A 90 -12.61 -1.07 13.79
C GLY A 90 -12.16 0.37 13.72
N LEU A 91 -11.02 0.66 14.34
CA LEU A 91 -10.34 1.95 14.25
C LEU A 91 -9.10 1.81 13.35
N LEU A 92 -8.95 2.75 12.42
CA LEU A 92 -7.72 3.03 11.71
C LEU A 92 -7.23 4.42 12.12
N ALA A 93 -6.04 4.52 12.69
CA ALA A 93 -5.40 5.80 12.97
C ALA A 93 -4.11 5.90 12.16
N SER A 94 -3.94 7.02 11.46
CA SER A 94 -2.82 7.29 10.57
C SER A 94 -2.18 8.64 10.89
N GLY A 95 -0.86 8.66 11.01
CA GLY A 95 -0.04 9.87 11.03
C GLY A 95 0.89 9.88 9.82
N ILE A 96 0.84 10.94 9.03
CA ILE A 96 1.64 11.10 7.81
C ILE A 96 2.46 12.38 7.93
N ILE A 97 3.76 12.24 8.03
CA ILE A 97 4.72 13.34 7.96
C ILE A 97 5.08 13.55 6.49
N HIS A 98 4.76 14.72 5.96
CA HIS A 98 5.18 15.20 4.65
C HIS A 98 6.40 16.09 4.83
N GLN A 99 7.55 15.67 4.33
CA GLN A 99 8.79 16.43 4.32
C GLN A 99 9.15 16.82 2.89
N ASN A 100 9.14 18.12 2.61
CA ASN A 100 9.73 18.63 1.37
C ASN A 100 11.24 18.81 1.55
N MET A 101 11.99 18.58 0.48
CA MET A 101 13.44 18.69 0.43
C MET A 101 13.82 19.45 -0.85
N SER A 102 14.99 20.09 -0.85
CA SER A 102 15.48 20.82 -2.03
C SER A 102 15.65 19.93 -3.27
N ASN A 103 15.86 18.64 -3.06
CA ASN A 103 16.01 17.64 -4.12
C ASN A 103 14.80 16.70 -4.24
N GLY A 104 13.64 16.98 -3.65
CA GLY A 104 12.47 16.11 -3.79
C GLY A 104 11.56 16.12 -2.57
N PHE A 105 11.02 14.96 -2.21
CA PHE A 105 10.20 14.82 -1.01
C PHE A 105 10.31 13.44 -0.39
N ASN A 106 9.92 13.37 0.87
CA ASN A 106 9.71 12.15 1.61
C ASN A 106 8.38 12.21 2.36
N GLN A 107 7.68 11.07 2.44
CA GLN A 107 6.60 10.84 3.37
C GLN A 107 6.98 9.72 4.33
N THR A 108 6.76 9.95 5.62
CA THR A 108 6.80 8.93 6.66
C THR A 108 5.40 8.72 7.20
N VAL A 109 4.91 7.49 7.11
CA VAL A 109 3.55 7.07 7.46
C VAL A 109 3.65 6.12 8.63
N VAL A 110 2.88 6.36 9.68
CA VAL A 110 2.66 5.43 10.79
C VAL A 110 1.18 5.18 10.88
N GLN A 111 0.76 3.93 10.85
CA GLN A 111 -0.65 3.55 10.95
C GLN A 111 -0.82 2.43 11.96
N VAL A 112 -1.94 2.46 12.67
CA VAL A 112 -2.39 1.42 13.59
C VAL A 112 -3.86 1.11 13.29
N GLY A 113 -4.20 -0.17 13.35
CA GLY A 113 -5.51 -0.71 13.01
C GLY A 113 -5.98 -1.73 14.04
N THR A 114 -7.29 -1.74 14.32
CA THR A 114 -7.94 -2.74 15.18
C THR A 114 -9.04 -3.48 14.42
N ALA A 115 -9.42 -4.65 14.95
CA ALA A 115 -10.43 -5.53 14.38
C ALA A 115 -10.11 -5.84 12.89
N GLY A 116 -11.08 -5.67 11.98
CA GLY A 116 -10.86 -5.86 10.54
C GLY A 116 -9.75 -4.98 9.91
N TYR A 117 -9.31 -3.90 10.55
CA TYR A 117 -8.13 -3.13 10.10
C TYR A 117 -6.80 -3.73 10.56
N GLY A 118 -6.79 -4.58 11.59
CA GLY A 118 -5.57 -5.23 12.08
C GLY A 118 -4.89 -6.05 10.98
N ILE A 119 -5.66 -6.96 10.34
CA ILE A 119 -5.17 -7.71 9.18
C ILE A 119 -4.82 -6.80 8.00
N GLN A 120 -5.59 -5.74 7.76
CA GLN A 120 -5.29 -4.79 6.69
C GLN A 120 -3.94 -4.09 6.90
N MET A 121 -3.57 -3.79 8.15
CA MET A 121 -2.29 -3.15 8.50
C MET A 121 -1.10 -4.12 8.40
N ALA A 122 -1.32 -5.39 8.71
CA ALA A 122 -0.30 -6.42 8.77
C ALA A 122 0.23 -6.90 7.41
N ASN A 123 -0.47 -6.62 6.29
CA ASN A 123 -0.05 -7.07 4.96
C ASN A 123 -0.35 -6.05 3.85
N PHE A 124 0.27 -6.25 2.68
CA PHE A 124 0.01 -5.45 1.47
C PHE A 124 -1.27 -5.86 0.71
N TRP A 125 -2.06 -6.81 1.21
CA TRP A 125 -3.21 -7.32 0.47
C TRP A 125 -4.31 -6.27 0.33
N GLY A 126 -5.08 -6.35 -0.76
CA GLY A 126 -6.24 -5.48 -0.99
C GLY A 126 -5.94 -3.98 -1.07
N ALA A 127 -4.68 -3.57 -1.26
CA ALA A 127 -4.25 -2.18 -1.44
C ALA A 127 -4.86 -1.22 -0.40
N GLY A 128 -4.82 -1.60 0.89
CA GLY A 128 -5.25 -0.73 2.00
C GLY A 128 -6.68 -0.18 1.89
N ALA A 129 -7.57 -0.89 1.17
CA ALA A 129 -8.92 -0.45 0.85
C ALA A 129 -10.03 -1.32 1.44
N TYR A 130 -9.70 -2.50 1.99
CA TYR A 130 -10.69 -3.44 2.51
C TYR A 130 -10.80 -3.40 4.03
N TYR A 131 -11.95 -3.80 4.55
CA TYR A 131 -12.18 -4.05 5.96
C TYR A 131 -12.85 -5.41 6.12
N ASP A 132 -12.27 -6.28 6.94
CA ASP A 132 -12.79 -7.62 7.19
C ASP A 132 -13.91 -7.59 8.24
N ARG A 133 -15.11 -8.04 7.86
CA ARG A 133 -16.30 -8.13 8.72
C ARG A 133 -16.73 -9.57 9.03
N SER A 134 -15.87 -10.55 8.77
CA SER A 134 -16.16 -11.98 8.99
C SER A 134 -16.36 -12.36 10.46
N GLY A 135 -15.80 -11.58 11.39
CA GLY A 135 -15.70 -11.95 12.81
C GLY A 135 -14.35 -12.57 13.17
N ASP A 136 -13.60 -13.09 12.18
CA ASP A 136 -12.32 -13.76 12.41
C ASP A 136 -11.26 -12.80 12.97
N GLN A 137 -11.41 -11.51 12.67
CA GLN A 137 -10.45 -10.45 12.99
C GLN A 137 -10.83 -9.63 14.23
N ASN A 138 -11.83 -10.01 15.03
CA ASN A 138 -12.33 -9.14 16.12
C ASN A 138 -11.25 -8.72 17.13
N ASP A 139 -10.33 -9.63 17.45
CA ASP A 139 -9.22 -9.36 18.36
C ASP A 139 -7.95 -8.84 17.65
N ALA A 140 -7.97 -8.78 16.31
CA ALA A 140 -6.79 -8.45 15.53
C ALA A 140 -6.31 -7.02 15.80
N SER A 141 -5.00 -6.88 15.93
CA SER A 141 -4.34 -5.58 15.97
C SER A 141 -3.20 -5.56 14.96
N GLY A 142 -2.94 -4.41 14.36
CA GLY A 142 -1.87 -4.29 13.38
C GLY A 142 -1.33 -2.89 13.29
N TYR A 143 -0.09 -2.77 12.86
CA TYR A 143 0.56 -1.51 12.60
C TYR A 143 1.46 -1.58 11.38
N ARG A 144 1.75 -0.41 10.82
CA ARG A 144 2.79 -0.28 9.81
C ARG A 144 3.50 1.04 9.88
N VAL A 145 4.76 0.99 9.45
CA VAL A 145 5.60 2.15 9.22
C VAL A 145 6.05 2.11 7.77
N ILE A 146 5.81 3.19 7.04
CA ILE A 146 6.25 3.32 5.65
C ILE A 146 7.04 4.62 5.51
N ASN A 147 8.20 4.55 4.88
CA ASN A 147 8.94 5.70 4.40
C ASN A 147 9.07 5.60 2.88
N TRP A 148 8.55 6.57 2.15
CA TRP A 148 8.64 6.56 0.70
C TRP A 148 8.86 7.98 0.16
N GLY A 149 9.36 8.08 -1.06
CA GLY A 149 9.59 9.38 -1.65
C GLY A 149 10.21 9.30 -3.03
N VAL A 150 10.43 10.48 -3.60
CA VAL A 150 11.20 10.64 -4.83
C VAL A 150 12.20 11.76 -4.61
N MET A 151 13.45 11.49 -4.96
CA MET A 151 14.53 12.45 -4.86
C MET A 151 15.42 12.47 -6.10
N ASN A 152 15.95 13.65 -6.40
CA ASN A 152 16.96 13.90 -7.40
C ASN A 152 18.34 13.59 -6.80
N LEU A 153 19.13 12.81 -7.53
CA LEU A 153 20.51 12.43 -7.19
C LEU A 153 21.48 13.08 -8.19
N GLY A 154 21.46 14.40 -8.25
CA GLY A 154 22.13 15.20 -9.28
C GLY A 154 21.19 15.57 -10.43
N GLU A 155 21.76 15.98 -11.57
CA GLU A 155 20.97 16.51 -12.70
C GLU A 155 20.25 15.42 -13.50
N ASN A 156 20.91 14.28 -13.69
CA ASN A 156 20.44 13.22 -14.60
C ASN A 156 19.78 12.04 -13.88
N TRP A 157 19.80 11.99 -12.55
CA TRP A 157 19.25 10.88 -11.78
C TRP A 157 18.08 11.33 -10.93
N GLU A 158 16.99 10.57 -11.00
CA GLU A 158 15.90 10.61 -10.02
C GLU A 158 15.71 9.21 -9.46
N MET A 159 15.33 9.11 -8.19
CA MET A 159 15.16 7.84 -7.52
C MET A 159 13.87 7.87 -6.71
N GLY A 160 12.97 6.93 -7.02
CA GLY A 160 11.88 6.58 -6.11
C GLY A 160 12.34 5.52 -5.12
N HIS A 161 11.88 5.62 -3.87
CA HIS A 161 12.14 4.61 -2.86
C HIS A 161 10.91 4.31 -2.01
N GLN A 162 10.88 3.09 -1.45
CA GLN A 162 9.95 2.64 -0.43
C GLN A 162 10.71 1.78 0.58
N LEU A 163 10.50 2.06 1.85
CA LEU A 163 10.82 1.19 2.99
C LEU A 163 9.52 0.99 3.75
N ALA A 164 9.14 -0.24 4.01
CA ALA A 164 7.91 -0.54 4.73
C ALA A 164 8.14 -1.70 5.70
N TYR A 165 7.57 -1.57 6.89
CA TYR A 165 7.46 -2.63 7.87
C TYR A 165 6.01 -2.68 8.35
N LEU A 166 5.42 -3.87 8.32
CA LEU A 166 4.05 -4.16 8.66
C LEU A 166 4.06 -5.30 9.68
N ALA A 167 3.21 -5.24 10.68
CA ALA A 167 3.02 -6.33 11.61
C ALA A 167 1.61 -6.36 12.16
N GLY A 168 1.16 -7.54 12.59
CA GLY A 168 -0.10 -7.71 13.31
C GLY A 168 -0.08 -8.93 14.20
N SER A 169 -0.98 -8.90 15.18
CA SER A 169 -1.20 -9.96 16.16
C SER A 169 -2.66 -10.35 16.22
N ASP A 170 -2.92 -11.55 16.75
CA ASP A 170 -4.27 -12.07 16.98
C ASP A 170 -5.11 -12.13 15.68
N LEU A 171 -4.44 -12.38 14.56
CA LEU A 171 -5.02 -12.39 13.23
C LEU A 171 -5.79 -13.70 12.98
N GLY A 172 -6.95 -13.56 12.33
CA GLY A 172 -7.79 -14.68 11.92
C GLY A 172 -8.32 -15.56 13.06
N THR A 173 -8.92 -16.69 12.70
CA THR A 173 -9.53 -17.61 13.66
C THR A 173 -8.53 -18.29 14.59
N THR A 174 -7.31 -18.54 14.11
CA THR A 174 -6.25 -19.22 14.88
C THR A 174 -5.42 -18.28 15.74
N LYS A 175 -5.64 -16.95 15.65
CA LYS A 175 -4.92 -15.91 16.40
C LYS A 175 -3.42 -15.96 16.15
N TYR A 176 -3.06 -16.02 14.88
CA TYR A 176 -1.66 -16.03 14.46
C TYR A 176 -1.08 -14.61 14.41
N ASP A 177 0.24 -14.54 14.43
CA ASP A 177 0.99 -13.29 14.23
C ASP A 177 1.55 -13.23 12.81
N SER A 178 1.73 -12.03 12.29
CA SER A 178 2.38 -11.81 11.00
C SER A 178 3.27 -10.59 11.03
N SER A 179 4.41 -10.68 10.34
CA SER A 179 5.28 -9.54 10.06
C SER A 179 5.72 -9.56 8.61
N GLN A 180 5.88 -8.38 8.02
CA GLN A 180 6.32 -8.23 6.63
C GLN A 180 7.14 -6.96 6.48
N TYR A 181 8.23 -7.04 5.73
CA TYR A 181 9.02 -5.89 5.36
C TYR A 181 9.27 -5.83 3.87
N SER A 182 9.35 -4.62 3.34
CA SER A 182 9.56 -4.39 1.91
C SER A 182 10.48 -3.20 1.68
N ILE A 183 11.45 -3.40 0.79
CA ILE A 183 12.42 -2.40 0.36
C ILE A 183 12.36 -2.34 -1.16
N VAL A 184 12.09 -1.16 -1.71
CA VAL A 184 12.07 -0.93 -3.15
C VAL A 184 12.87 0.32 -3.47
N ALA A 185 13.76 0.23 -4.46
CA ALA A 185 14.48 1.36 -5.01
C ALA A 185 14.34 1.34 -6.53
N ARG A 186 13.94 2.50 -7.10
CA ARG A 186 13.77 2.70 -8.53
C ARG A 186 14.57 3.91 -9.02
N PRO A 187 15.89 3.79 -9.21
CA PRO A 187 16.69 4.84 -9.83
C PRO A 187 16.45 4.89 -11.34
N MET A 188 16.45 6.11 -11.86
CA MET A 188 16.16 6.44 -13.24
C MET A 188 17.23 7.39 -13.76
N TYR A 189 17.94 6.97 -14.80
CA TYR A 189 18.93 7.79 -15.49
C TYR A 189 18.34 8.42 -16.74
N LYS A 190 18.42 9.74 -16.83
CA LYS A 190 17.91 10.54 -17.94
C LYS A 190 19.03 10.77 -18.95
N TRP A 191 18.85 10.24 -20.15
CA TRP A 191 19.78 10.50 -21.27
C TRP A 191 19.50 11.85 -21.92
N ASN A 192 18.23 12.23 -21.97
CA ASN A 192 17.71 13.52 -22.41
C ASN A 192 16.27 13.67 -21.90
N ASP A 193 15.60 14.76 -22.30
CA ASP A 193 14.25 15.12 -21.85
C ASP A 193 13.17 14.08 -22.18
N THR A 194 13.45 13.15 -23.09
CA THR A 194 12.47 12.16 -23.55
C THR A 194 12.90 10.71 -23.35
N MET A 195 14.17 10.42 -23.12
CA MET A 195 14.71 9.05 -23.06
C MET A 195 15.41 8.79 -21.73
N ARG A 196 15.12 7.63 -21.12
CA ARG A 196 15.67 7.24 -19.83
C ARG A 196 15.87 5.73 -19.70
N THR A 197 16.78 5.33 -18.82
CA THR A 197 16.92 3.94 -18.37
C THR A 197 16.47 3.86 -16.91
N ILE A 198 15.58 2.93 -16.62
CA ILE A 198 15.00 2.71 -15.29
C ILE A 198 15.52 1.38 -14.77
N PHE A 199 16.04 1.39 -13.55
CA PHE A 199 16.29 0.18 -12.80
C PHE A 199 15.29 0.12 -11.65
N GLU A 200 14.84 -1.07 -11.30
CA GLU A 200 14.06 -1.30 -10.09
C GLU A 200 14.58 -2.55 -9.41
N ALA A 201 14.86 -2.43 -8.11
CA ALA A 201 15.11 -3.56 -7.24
C ALA A 201 14.05 -3.53 -6.13
N GLY A 202 13.40 -4.67 -5.92
CA GLY A 202 12.42 -4.87 -4.85
C GLY A 202 12.76 -6.12 -4.06
N TYR A 203 12.65 -6.02 -2.75
CA TYR A 203 12.74 -7.13 -1.82
C TYR A 203 11.51 -7.09 -0.91
N ASN A 204 10.90 -8.24 -0.68
CA ASN A 204 9.74 -8.38 0.19
C ASN A 204 9.84 -9.73 0.91
N ALA A 205 9.81 -9.72 2.24
CA ALA A 205 9.85 -10.96 3.01
C ALA A 205 9.14 -10.75 4.35
N GLY A 206 8.92 -11.83 5.07
CA GLY A 206 8.23 -11.79 6.34
C GLY A 206 7.89 -13.18 6.83
N GLU A 207 7.00 -13.21 7.82
CA GLU A 207 6.53 -14.42 8.48
C GLU A 207 5.00 -14.33 8.65
N VAL A 208 4.32 -15.45 8.45
CA VAL A 208 2.90 -15.63 8.73
C VAL A 208 2.74 -16.93 9.50
N ASP A 209 2.27 -16.86 10.75
CA ASP A 209 2.04 -18.05 11.59
C ASP A 209 3.28 -18.96 11.68
N ASP A 210 4.43 -18.37 12.05
CA ASP A 210 5.74 -19.02 12.13
C ASP A 210 6.25 -19.64 10.80
N VAL A 211 5.67 -19.24 9.65
CA VAL A 211 6.13 -19.64 8.32
C VAL A 211 6.72 -18.45 7.57
N ASP A 212 8.01 -18.54 7.26
CA ASP A 212 8.74 -17.55 6.48
C ASP A 212 8.24 -17.51 5.02
N PHE A 213 8.27 -16.32 4.43
CA PHE A 213 8.10 -16.11 2.99
C PHE A 213 9.06 -15.02 2.51
N GLY A 214 9.50 -15.09 1.26
CA GLY A 214 10.47 -14.14 0.74
C GLY A 214 10.54 -14.12 -0.78
N GLY A 215 10.62 -12.92 -1.34
CA GLY A 215 10.74 -12.70 -2.77
C GLY A 215 11.56 -11.47 -3.11
N ALA A 216 12.26 -11.53 -4.23
CA ALA A 216 13.01 -10.41 -4.76
C ALA A 216 12.78 -10.26 -6.27
N LYS A 217 12.87 -9.02 -6.73
CA LYS A 217 12.66 -8.64 -8.12
C LYS A 217 13.73 -7.66 -8.55
N PHE A 218 14.27 -7.86 -9.74
CA PHE A 218 15.11 -6.89 -10.42
C PHE A 218 14.57 -6.62 -11.83
N THR A 219 14.38 -5.36 -12.19
CA THR A 219 13.93 -4.94 -13.51
C THR A 219 14.88 -3.91 -14.09
N VAL A 220 15.18 -4.05 -15.38
CA VAL A 220 15.77 -3.00 -16.20
C VAL A 220 14.80 -2.66 -17.32
N ALA A 221 14.61 -1.36 -17.56
CA ALA A 221 13.75 -0.88 -18.62
C ALA A 221 14.41 0.29 -19.37
N GLN A 222 14.27 0.29 -20.69
CA GLN A 222 14.50 1.47 -21.51
C GLN A 222 13.15 2.13 -21.77
N ALA A 223 13.06 3.44 -21.51
CA ALA A 223 11.79 4.15 -21.55
C ALA A 223 11.87 5.47 -22.31
N TRP A 224 10.74 5.84 -22.91
CA TRP A 224 10.53 7.11 -23.58
C TRP A 224 9.28 7.79 -23.02
N ALA A 225 9.42 9.02 -22.53
CA ALA A 225 8.31 9.78 -21.97
C ALA A 225 8.27 11.22 -22.49
N MET A 226 7.11 11.86 -22.31
CA MET A 226 6.91 13.27 -22.64
C MET A 226 7.30 14.18 -21.46
N GLY A 227 8.60 14.37 -21.24
CA GLY A 227 9.14 15.26 -20.20
C GLY A 227 10.22 14.61 -19.35
N ASP A 228 11.00 15.40 -18.64
CA ASP A 228 12.24 15.00 -17.96
C ASP A 228 12.07 14.64 -16.47
N SER A 229 10.83 14.56 -15.98
CA SER A 229 10.53 14.25 -14.57
C SER A 229 10.24 12.76 -14.36
N PHE A 230 10.51 12.24 -13.15
CA PHE A 230 10.04 10.93 -12.69
C PHE A 230 8.53 10.71 -12.90
N TRP A 231 7.77 11.80 -12.75
CA TRP A 231 6.32 11.81 -12.86
C TRP A 231 5.80 12.05 -14.28
N ALA A 232 6.69 12.28 -15.25
CA ALA A 232 6.30 12.56 -16.64
C ALA A 232 5.58 11.37 -17.26
N ARG A 233 4.36 11.61 -17.74
CA ARG A 233 3.52 10.64 -18.46
C ARG A 233 2.83 11.37 -19.62
N PRO A 234 2.49 10.69 -20.73
CA PRO A 234 2.63 9.24 -20.98
C PRO A 234 4.09 8.80 -21.12
N GLU A 235 4.33 7.51 -20.91
CA GLU A 235 5.64 6.86 -21.02
C GLU A 235 5.45 5.46 -21.63
N ILE A 236 6.36 5.06 -22.52
CA ILE A 236 6.43 3.70 -23.08
C ILE A 236 7.76 3.09 -22.64
N ARG A 237 7.74 1.80 -22.26
CA ARG A 237 8.90 1.07 -21.73
C ARG A 237 9.07 -0.27 -22.44
N VAL A 238 10.31 -0.63 -22.74
CA VAL A 238 10.72 -2.00 -23.05
C VAL A 238 11.54 -2.51 -21.86
N TYR A 239 11.16 -3.65 -21.28
CA TYR A 239 11.75 -4.10 -20.02
C TYR A 239 12.06 -5.60 -20.00
N GLY A 240 12.99 -5.96 -19.12
CA GLY A 240 13.26 -7.31 -18.67
C GLY A 240 13.28 -7.34 -17.14
N SER A 241 12.63 -8.34 -16.56
CA SER A 241 12.51 -8.55 -15.12
C SER A 241 12.97 -9.95 -14.75
N TYR A 242 13.75 -10.04 -13.68
CA TYR A 242 14.15 -11.27 -13.03
C TYR A 242 13.47 -11.34 -11.66
N LEU A 243 12.77 -12.44 -11.40
CA LEU A 243 12.02 -12.72 -10.19
C LEU A 243 12.70 -13.87 -9.46
N MET A 244 12.82 -13.77 -8.14
CA MET A 244 13.47 -14.74 -7.27
C MET A 244 12.55 -15.04 -6.09
N ASP A 245 12.29 -16.32 -5.86
CA ASP A 245 11.72 -16.84 -4.63
C ASP A 245 12.88 -17.19 -3.69
N LEU A 246 12.77 -16.77 -2.43
CA LEU A 246 13.86 -16.84 -1.47
C LEU A 246 13.73 -17.99 -0.47
N GLU A 247 12.54 -18.60 -0.36
CA GLU A 247 12.29 -19.70 0.58
C GLU A 247 12.35 -21.09 -0.07
N ASN A 248 12.60 -21.16 -1.39
CA ASN A 248 12.57 -22.39 -2.21
C ASN A 248 11.19 -23.07 -2.25
N ASP A 249 10.12 -22.28 -2.15
CA ASP A 249 8.75 -22.73 -2.30
C ASP A 249 8.33 -22.82 -3.77
N SER A 250 9.22 -22.38 -4.66
CA SER A 250 9.12 -22.27 -6.11
C SER A 250 8.03 -21.30 -6.58
N PHE A 251 8.27 -20.63 -7.73
CA PHE A 251 7.20 -19.88 -8.37
C PHE A 251 6.16 -20.81 -8.98
N GLY A 252 5.11 -21.08 -8.21
CA GLY A 252 3.93 -21.79 -8.66
C GLY A 252 4.12 -23.31 -8.83
N GLU A 253 3.31 -23.89 -9.70
CA GLU A 253 3.15 -25.34 -9.83
C GLU A 253 3.27 -25.76 -11.30
N VAL A 254 4.03 -26.82 -11.58
CA VAL A 254 4.04 -27.45 -12.90
C VAL A 254 2.83 -28.35 -13.02
N LYS A 255 1.85 -27.96 -13.83
CA LYS A 255 0.63 -28.74 -14.08
C LYS A 255 0.73 -29.52 -15.38
N ASN A 256 0.23 -30.76 -15.39
CA ASN A 256 0.06 -31.52 -16.62
C ASN A 256 -1.15 -31.01 -17.45
N ASP A 257 -1.37 -31.59 -18.62
CA ASP A 257 -2.46 -31.21 -19.54
C ASP A 257 -3.88 -31.32 -18.93
N THR A 258 -4.04 -32.04 -17.81
CA THR A 258 -5.31 -32.16 -17.08
C THR A 258 -5.42 -31.20 -15.88
N GLY A 259 -4.43 -30.34 -15.66
CA GLY A 259 -4.39 -29.37 -14.56
C GLY A 259 -3.87 -29.92 -13.22
N VAL A 260 -3.37 -31.17 -13.20
CA VAL A 260 -2.83 -31.80 -11.98
C VAL A 260 -1.39 -31.35 -11.77
N VAL A 261 -1.06 -30.93 -10.55
CA VAL A 261 0.30 -30.54 -10.14
C VAL A 261 1.22 -31.76 -10.17
N THR A 262 2.33 -31.64 -10.89
CA THR A 262 3.32 -32.70 -11.11
C THR A 262 4.70 -32.37 -10.57
N ALA A 263 5.00 -31.10 -10.34
CA ALA A 263 6.22 -30.63 -9.68
C ALA A 263 6.02 -29.21 -9.14
N ALA A 264 6.90 -28.83 -8.21
CA ALA A 264 7.17 -27.44 -7.85
C ALA A 264 7.67 -26.67 -9.09
N GLY A 265 7.38 -25.37 -9.17
CA GLY A 265 7.90 -24.48 -10.21
C GLY A 265 9.41 -24.27 -10.12
N THR A 266 9.93 -23.23 -10.77
CA THR A 266 11.32 -22.79 -10.61
C THR A 266 11.43 -21.69 -9.56
N ASP A 267 12.53 -21.66 -8.82
CA ASP A 267 12.80 -20.60 -7.83
C ASP A 267 13.06 -19.23 -8.47
N ASN A 268 13.26 -19.21 -9.78
CA ASN A 268 13.53 -18.00 -10.54
C ASN A 268 12.72 -17.97 -11.82
N ASP A 269 12.30 -16.77 -12.23
CA ASP A 269 11.62 -16.54 -13.50
C ASP A 269 12.17 -15.28 -14.20
N PHE A 270 12.09 -15.26 -15.53
CA PHE A 270 12.51 -14.13 -16.35
C PHE A 270 11.41 -13.72 -17.32
N VAL A 271 11.01 -12.46 -17.25
CA VAL A 271 9.91 -11.91 -18.04
C VAL A 271 10.40 -10.71 -18.84
N VAL A 272 10.07 -10.66 -20.12
CA VAL A 272 10.28 -9.49 -20.99
C VAL A 272 8.95 -8.93 -21.47
N GLY A 273 8.88 -7.62 -21.67
CA GLY A 273 7.64 -7.01 -22.10
C GLY A 273 7.79 -5.58 -22.61
N ILE A 274 6.65 -5.07 -23.09
CA ILE A 274 6.44 -3.68 -23.46
C ILE A 274 5.22 -3.19 -22.70
N HIS A 275 5.30 -2.01 -22.09
CA HIS A 275 4.21 -1.33 -21.38
C HIS A 275 4.18 0.13 -21.78
#